data_AF-A0A9D5EZH8-F1
#
_entry.id   AF-A0A9D5EZH8-F1
#
_cell.length_a   1.000
_cell.length_b   1.000
_cell.length_c   1.000
_cell.angle_alpha   90.00
_cell.angle_beta   90.00
_cell.angle_gamma   90.00
#
_symmetry.space_group_name_H-M   'P 1'
#
loop_
_entity.id
_entity.type
_entity.pdbx_description
1 polymer ?
#
loop_
_entity_poly.entity_id
_entity_poly.type
_entity_poly.pdbx_seq_one_letter_code
_entity_poly.pdbx_strand_id
1 'polypeptide(L)' 'PAVETVFLLPQAELQCISSTLVREISQLGGDVSQMVNANVGANLKPAPLQA' A
#
# COMPACT_ATOMS: atom_id res chain seq x y z
N PRO A 1 -13.97 -24.23 -18.83
CA PRO A 1 -12.73 -24.45 -18.05
C PRO A 1 -12.94 -24.14 -16.56
N ALA A 2 -12.55 -25.06 -15.67
CA ALA A 2 -12.51 -24.78 -14.23
C ALA A 2 -11.24 -23.98 -13.89
N VAL A 3 -11.35 -23.04 -12.96
CA VAL A 3 -10.22 -22.23 -12.47
C VAL A 3 -9.76 -22.82 -11.13
N GLU A 4 -8.45 -23.01 -10.98
CA GLU A 4 -7.83 -23.43 -9.72
C GLU A 4 -7.17 -22.23 -9.03
N THR A 5 -7.36 -22.13 -7.71
CA THR A 5 -6.79 -21.05 -6.89
C THR A 5 -5.61 -21.58 -6.09
N VAL A 6 -4.46 -20.90 -6.20
CA VAL A 6 -3.26 -21.19 -5.40
C VAL A 6 -3.05 -20.05 -4.41
N PHE A 7 -2.74 -20.40 -3.15
CA PHE A 7 -2.42 -19.45 -2.10
C PHE A 7 -0.91 -19.38 -1.88
N LEU A 8 -0.37 -18.18 -1.72
CA LEU A 8 1.04 -17.92 -1.43
C LEU A 8 1.13 -17.06 -0.18
N LEU A 9 2.16 -17.29 0.62
CA LEU A 9 2.47 -16.46 1.78
C LEU A 9 3.49 -15.38 1.39
N PRO A 10 3.33 -14.14 1.86
CA PRO A 10 4.35 -13.12 1.67
C PRO A 10 5.59 -13.42 2.51
N GLN A 11 6.69 -12.74 2.22
CA GLN A 11 7.85 -12.69 3.09
C GLN A 11 7.47 -12.03 4.43
N ALA A 12 8.06 -12.49 5.54
CA ALA A 12 7.70 -12.05 6.88
C ALA A 12 7.75 -10.52 7.06
N GLU A 13 8.75 -9.87 6.46
CA GLU A 13 8.94 -8.41 6.51
C GLU A 13 7.82 -7.62 5.83
N LEU A 14 7.11 -8.23 4.87
CA LEU A 14 6.04 -7.60 4.09
C LEU A 14 4.64 -7.99 4.57
N GLN A 15 4.54 -8.96 5.48
CA GLN A 15 3.27 -9.59 5.88
C GLN A 15 2.28 -8.61 6.53
N CYS A 16 2.78 -7.52 7.10
CA CYS A 16 1.96 -6.51 7.78
C CYS A 16 1.47 -5.38 6.84
N ILE A 17 1.83 -5.38 5.55
CA ILE A 17 1.48 -4.30 4.63
C ILE A 17 0.01 -4.42 4.17
N SER A 18 -0.76 -3.35 4.39
CA SER A 18 -2.15 -3.20 3.94
C SER A 18 -2.32 -1.97 3.06
N SER A 19 -2.95 -2.12 1.90
CA SER A 19 -3.18 -0.99 0.99
C SER A 19 -4.11 0.08 1.57
N THR A 20 -5.02 -0.29 2.47
CA THR A 20 -5.87 0.68 3.18
C THR A 20 -5.01 1.57 4.08
N LEU A 21 -4.17 0.96 4.91
CA LEU A 21 -3.29 1.68 5.83
C LEU A 21 -2.28 2.56 5.10
N VAL A 22 -1.65 2.06 4.04
CA VAL A 22 -0.71 2.84 3.22
C VAL A 22 -1.39 4.09 2.64
N ARG A 23 -2.64 3.97 2.17
CA ARG A 23 -3.39 5.12 1.64
C ARG A 23 -3.71 6.13 2.73
N GLU A 24 -4.11 5.70 3.92
CA GLU A 24 -4.39 6.58 5.06
C GLU A 24 -3.14 7.35 5.51
N ILE A 25 -1.99 6.67 5.67
CA ILE A 25 -0.72 7.30 6.02
C ILE A 25 -0.38 8.39 4.98
N SER A 26 -0.44 8.05 3.69
CA SER A 26 -0.14 9.00 2.62
C SER A 26 -1.11 10.18 2.57
N GLN A 27 -2.41 9.95 2.81
CA GLN A 27 -3.42 11.01 2.84
C GLN A 27 -3.17 12.00 3.97
N LEU A 28 -2.63 11.55 5.10
CA LEU A 28 -2.22 12.37 6.25
C LEU A 28 -0.83 13.01 6.08
N GLY A 29 -0.18 12.82 4.93
CA GLY A 29 1.15 13.38 4.65
C GLY A 29 2.32 12.59 5.25
N GLY A 30 2.09 11.36 5.71
CA GLY A 30 3.14 10.46 6.18
C GLY A 30 3.95 9.83 5.03
N ASP A 31 5.18 9.42 5.32
CA ASP A 31 6.04 8.69 4.38
C ASP A 31 5.66 7.20 4.31
N VAL A 32 5.60 6.67 3.08
CA VAL A 32 5.30 5.27 2.78
C VAL A 32 6.37 4.62 1.90
N SER A 33 7.53 5.26 1.73
CA SER A 33 8.63 4.80 0.86
C SER A 33 9.14 3.38 1.15
N GLN A 34 9.01 2.92 2.41
CA GLN A 34 9.38 1.57 2.83
C GLN A 34 8.31 0.50 2.53
N MET A 35 7.10 0.92 2.18
CA MET A 35 5.94 0.05 2.00
C MET A 35 5.57 -0.15 0.52
N VAL A 36 6.06 0.74 -0.37
CA VAL A 36 5.70 0.73 -1.79
C VAL A 36 6.88 1.12 -2.69
N ASN A 37 6.85 0.64 -3.94
CA ASN A 37 7.81 1.06 -4.95
C ASN A 37 7.65 2.56 -5.29
N ALA A 38 8.73 3.19 -5.74
CA ALA A 38 8.78 4.62 -6.08
C ALA A 38 7.67 5.08 -7.05
N ASN A 39 7.33 4.25 -8.05
CA ASN A 39 6.25 4.57 -8.98
C ASN A 39 4.88 4.70 -8.28
N VAL A 40 4.60 3.83 -7.30
CA VAL A 40 3.36 3.90 -6.52
C VAL A 40 3.39 5.13 -5.61
N GLY A 41 4.50 5.36 -4.91
CA GLY A 41 4.69 6.54 -4.06
C GLY A 41 4.46 7.86 -4.81
N ALA A 42 4.97 7.99 -6.04
CA ALA A 42 4.77 9.17 -6.89
C ALA A 42 3.30 9.41 -7.30
N ASN A 43 2.46 8.37 -7.26
CA ASN A 43 1.06 8.45 -7.63
C ASN A 43 0.11 8.49 -6.41
N LEU A 44 0.62 8.34 -5.19
CA LEU A 44 -0.15 8.54 -3.99
C LEU A 44 -0.24 10.05 -3.69
N LYS A 45 -1.45 10.59 -3.79
CA LYS A 45 -1.71 12.02 -3.56
C LYS A 45 -2.16 12.22 -2.11
N PRO A 46 -1.57 13.17 -1.37
CA PRO A 46 -2.14 13.62 -0.10
C PRO A 46 -3.57 14.12 -0.36
N ALA A 47 -4.51 13.79 0.52
CA ALA A 47 -5.81 14.46 0.48
C ALA A 47 -5.58 15.93 0.86
N PRO A 48 -6.22 16.90 0.20
CA PRO A 48 -6.21 18.27 0.71
C PRO A 48 -6.82 18.23 2.12
N LEU A 49 -6.02 18.58 3.13
CA LEU A 49 -6.51 18.80 4.49
C LEU A 49 -7.60 19.87 4.39
N GLN A 50 -8.86 19.48 4.52
CA GLN A 50 -9.95 20.44 4.64
C GLN A 50 -9.72 21.19 5.96
N ALA A 51 -9.40 22.48 5.83
CA ALA A 51 -9.35 23.42 6.94
C ALA A 51 -10.75 23.66 7.52
#